data_AF-A0A5P1FUT6-F1
#
_entry.id   AF-A0A5P1FUT6-F1
#
_cell.length_a   1.000
_cell.length_b   1.000
_cell.length_c   1.000
_cell.angle_alpha   90.00
_cell.angle_beta   90.00
_cell.angle_gamma   90.00
#
_symmetry.space_group_name_H-M   'P 1'
#
loop_
_entity.id
_entity.type
_entity.pdbx_description
1 polymer ?
#
loop_
_entity_poly.entity_id
_entity_poly.type
_entity_poly.pdbx_seq_one_letter_code
_entity_poly.pdbx_strand_id
1 'polypeptide(L)'
;MTREAVRVEADEAYLSNESTVTDINTFFEDACKSSCEGIMAKTLDIDAGYCASKRTDAWLKVKRDYIEELGDSLDLVPIGAWYGNGRKAGWYSPFLMACYNPDAEEFQGVCRVMSGFSDEFYKSELKFQFLLTLRMMRKKVKKEKKRA
;
A
#
# COMPACT_ATOMS: atom_id res chain seq x y z
N MET A 1 -30.28 9.59 3.89
CA MET A 1 -30.55 8.23 4.41
C MET A 1 -29.57 7.31 3.68
N THR A 2 -28.43 7.00 4.29
CA THR A 2 -27.42 6.12 3.68
C THR A 2 -28.01 4.71 3.59
N ARG A 3 -27.96 4.10 2.40
CA ARG A 3 -28.37 2.70 2.22
C ARG A 3 -27.38 1.82 3.02
N GLU A 4 -27.88 0.83 3.75
CA GLU A 4 -27.02 -0.06 4.56
C GLU A 4 -26.48 -1.25 3.76
N ALA A 5 -27.16 -1.64 2.67
CA ALA A 5 -26.76 -2.75 1.81
C ALA A 5 -27.30 -2.59 0.38
N VAL A 6 -26.57 -3.15 -0.58
CA VAL A 6 -26.99 -3.39 -1.97
C VAL A 6 -27.05 -4.90 -2.17
N ARG A 7 -28.11 -5.39 -2.81
CA ARG A 7 -28.25 -6.78 -3.23
C ARG A 7 -28.17 -6.84 -4.74
N VAL A 8 -27.46 -7.83 -5.25
CA VAL A 8 -27.30 -8.08 -6.68
C VAL A 8 -27.67 -9.53 -6.90
N GLU A 9 -28.65 -9.75 -7.76
CA GLU A 9 -29.12 -11.09 -8.09
C GLU A 9 -28.19 -11.75 -9.12
N ALA A 10 -28.23 -13.07 -9.22
CA ALA A 10 -27.28 -13.84 -10.04
C ALA A 10 -27.41 -13.54 -11.55
N ASP A 11 -28.61 -13.17 -12.01
CA ASP A 11 -28.89 -12.79 -13.39
C ASP A 11 -28.36 -11.39 -13.72
N GLU A 12 -28.11 -10.53 -12.74
CA GLU A 12 -27.57 -9.18 -12.92
C GLU A 12 -26.05 -9.10 -12.71
N ALA A 13 -25.44 -10.14 -12.13
CA ALA A 13 -24.05 -10.19 -11.71
C ALA A 13 -23.05 -10.42 -12.86
N TYR A 14 -23.12 -9.64 -13.93
CA TYR A 14 -22.22 -9.72 -15.08
C TYR A 14 -21.62 -8.35 -15.45
N LEU A 15 -20.39 -8.36 -15.99
CA LEU A 15 -19.57 -7.15 -16.16
C LEU A 15 -20.18 -6.10 -17.12
N SER A 16 -21.00 -6.53 -18.09
CA SER A 16 -21.66 -5.63 -19.03
C SER A 16 -22.95 -5.00 -18.50
N ASN A 17 -23.36 -5.29 -17.25
CA ASN A 17 -24.47 -4.59 -16.62
C ASN A 17 -23.99 -3.27 -16.00
N GLU A 18 -24.04 -2.20 -16.80
CA GLU A 18 -23.59 -0.87 -16.36
C GLU A 18 -24.39 -0.35 -15.16
N SER A 19 -25.67 -0.69 -15.03
CA SER A 19 -26.51 -0.25 -13.90
C SER A 19 -25.99 -0.82 -12.58
N THR A 20 -25.77 -2.14 -12.53
CA THR A 20 -25.28 -2.82 -11.33
C THR A 20 -23.88 -2.36 -10.94
N VAL A 21 -22.99 -2.19 -11.92
CA VAL A 21 -21.63 -1.67 -11.67
C VAL A 21 -21.69 -0.25 -11.12
N THR A 22 -22.54 0.61 -11.69
CA THR A 22 -22.73 2.00 -11.24
C THR A 22 -23.29 2.04 -9.81
N ASP A 23 -24.25 1.18 -9.49
CA ASP A 23 -24.85 1.09 -8.16
C ASP A 23 -23.84 0.64 -7.11
N ILE A 24 -23.00 -0.36 -7.42
CA ILE A 24 -21.93 -0.82 -6.52
C ILE A 24 -20.90 0.29 -6.31
N ASN A 25 -20.49 0.98 -7.37
CA ASN A 25 -19.52 2.08 -7.26
C ASN A 25 -20.07 3.25 -6.44
N THR A 26 -21.33 3.62 -6.64
CA THR A 26 -22.00 4.67 -5.87
C THR A 26 -22.06 4.29 -4.39
N PHE A 27 -22.41 3.04 -4.09
CA PHE A 27 -22.42 2.53 -2.72
C PHE A 27 -21.02 2.53 -2.08
N PHE A 28 -19.99 2.16 -2.85
CA PHE A 28 -18.60 2.23 -2.41
C PHE A 28 -18.14 3.66 -2.12
N GLU A 29 -18.46 4.62 -2.97
CA GLU A 29 -18.16 6.03 -2.74
C GLU A 29 -18.86 6.58 -1.51
N ASP A 30 -20.14 6.25 -1.30
CA ASP A 30 -20.91 6.67 -0.14
C ASP A 30 -20.34 6.08 1.16
N ALA A 31 -19.88 4.83 1.13
CA ALA A 31 -19.15 4.23 2.23
C ALA A 31 -17.84 5.00 2.53
N CYS A 32 -17.07 5.36 1.50
CA CYS A 32 -15.85 6.14 1.68
C CYS A 32 -16.14 7.56 2.23
N LYS A 33 -17.19 8.24 1.72
CA LYS A 33 -17.65 9.56 2.20
C LYS A 33 -18.11 9.52 3.65
N SER A 34 -18.65 8.39 4.11
CA SER A 34 -19.03 8.15 5.50
C SER A 34 -17.87 7.70 6.40
N SER A 35 -16.62 7.86 5.95
CA SER A 35 -15.40 7.49 6.70
C SER A 35 -15.25 5.98 6.97
N CYS A 36 -15.89 5.13 6.15
CA CYS A 36 -15.60 3.69 6.13
C CYS A 36 -14.36 3.41 5.25
N GLU A 37 -13.64 2.31 5.53
CA GLU A 37 -12.47 1.89 4.72
C GLU A 37 -12.86 1.40 3.31
N GLY A 38 -14.12 1.00 3.13
CA GLY A 38 -14.65 0.42 1.89
C GLY A 38 -15.90 -0.43 2.15
N ILE A 39 -16.15 -1.42 1.30
CA ILE A 39 -17.33 -2.29 1.36
C ILE A 39 -16.96 -3.77 1.50
N MET A 40 -17.92 -4.57 1.95
CA MET A 40 -17.80 -6.03 2.04
C MET A 40 -18.79 -6.67 1.06
N ALA A 41 -18.28 -7.41 0.08
CA ALA A 41 -19.09 -8.26 -0.78
C ALA A 41 -19.25 -9.64 -0.12
N LYS A 42 -20.49 -10.11 0.01
CA LYS A 42 -20.82 -11.38 0.66
C LYS A 42 -21.72 -12.22 -0.23
N THR A 43 -21.40 -13.50 -0.39
CA THR A 43 -22.35 -14.46 -0.96
C THR A 43 -23.47 -14.72 0.04
N LEU A 44 -24.71 -14.80 -0.44
CA LEU A 44 -25.89 -14.99 0.41
C LEU A 44 -26.42 -16.43 0.37
N ASP A 45 -26.34 -17.09 -0.80
CA ASP A 45 -26.96 -18.41 -1.00
C ASP A 45 -25.92 -19.54 -1.14
N ILE A 46 -24.95 -19.40 -2.03
CA ILE A 46 -23.95 -20.44 -2.34
C ILE A 46 -22.75 -20.28 -1.41
N ASP A 47 -22.42 -21.34 -0.67
CA ASP A 47 -21.29 -21.41 0.28
C ASP A 47 -21.24 -20.23 1.29
N ALA A 48 -22.41 -19.69 1.66
CA ALA A 48 -22.56 -18.52 2.53
C ALA A 48 -22.48 -18.84 4.04
N GLY A 49 -22.27 -20.11 4.40
CA GLY A 49 -22.19 -20.55 5.78
C GLY A 49 -20.99 -19.96 6.52
N TYR A 50 -21.19 -19.54 7.77
CA TYR A 50 -20.10 -19.04 8.60
C TYR A 50 -19.12 -20.16 8.97
N CYS A 51 -17.95 -20.17 8.32
CA CYS A 51 -16.90 -21.14 8.57
C CYS A 51 -15.78 -20.53 9.41
N ALA A 52 -15.91 -20.62 10.75
CA ALA A 52 -14.87 -20.19 11.66
C ALA A 52 -13.52 -20.87 11.33
N SER A 53 -12.42 -20.11 11.42
CA SER A 53 -11.06 -20.57 11.11
C SER A 53 -10.75 -20.89 9.64
N LYS A 54 -11.68 -20.66 8.70
CA LYS A 54 -11.40 -20.77 7.26
C LYS A 54 -11.39 -19.39 6.61
N ARG A 55 -10.42 -19.17 5.72
CA ARG A 55 -10.42 -18.02 4.81
C ARG A 55 -11.09 -18.47 3.51
N THR A 56 -12.31 -18.00 3.29
CA THR A 56 -13.15 -18.35 2.14
C THR A 56 -13.43 -17.10 1.31
N ASP A 57 -13.68 -17.28 0.01
CA ASP A 57 -14.05 -16.18 -0.90
C ASP A 57 -15.51 -15.75 -0.75
N ALA A 58 -16.24 -16.36 0.19
CA ALA A 58 -17.60 -15.94 0.56
C ALA A 58 -17.65 -14.46 0.96
N TRP A 59 -16.60 -13.93 1.60
CA TRP A 59 -16.54 -12.55 2.09
C TRP A 59 -15.30 -11.84 1.51
N LEU A 60 -15.53 -10.92 0.58
CA LEU A 60 -14.48 -10.14 -0.07
C LEU A 60 -14.51 -8.71 0.44
N LYS A 61 -13.33 -8.21 0.83
CA LYS A 61 -13.12 -6.81 1.21
C LYS A 61 -12.73 -6.00 -0.01
N VAL A 62 -13.46 -4.93 -0.29
CA VAL A 62 -13.13 -3.96 -1.33
C VAL A 62 -12.78 -2.67 -0.62
N LYS A 63 -11.50 -2.31 -0.66
CA LYS A 63 -10.95 -1.12 0.01
C LYS A 63 -10.51 -0.10 -1.02
N ARG A 64 -10.51 1.17 -0.61
CA ARG A 64 -10.01 2.28 -1.42
C ARG A 64 -8.56 2.06 -1.87
N ASP A 65 -7.73 1.51 -1.00
CA ASP A 65 -6.30 1.25 -1.28
C ASP A 65 -6.05 0.23 -2.39
N TYR A 66 -7.08 -0.51 -2.84
CA TYR A 66 -6.94 -1.49 -3.93
C TYR A 66 -7.17 -0.88 -5.31
N ILE A 67 -7.73 0.33 -5.36
CA ILE A 67 -7.99 1.05 -6.61
C ILE A 67 -6.76 1.93 -6.86
N GLU A 68 -5.99 1.61 -7.90
CA GLU A 68 -4.70 2.26 -8.21
C GLU A 68 -4.80 3.79 -8.31
N GLU A 69 -5.95 4.30 -8.75
CA GLU A 69 -6.18 5.75 -8.93
C GLU A 69 -6.58 6.48 -7.65
N LEU A 70 -6.98 5.77 -6.58
CA LEU A 70 -7.56 6.36 -5.37
C LEU A 70 -6.71 6.20 -4.10
N GLY A 71 -5.63 5.40 -4.17
CA GLY A 71 -4.70 5.17 -3.07
C GLY A 71 -3.67 6.30 -2.94
N ASP A 72 -3.37 6.70 -1.71
CA ASP A 72 -2.32 7.68 -1.44
C ASP A 72 -0.93 7.06 -1.69
N SER A 73 -0.24 7.52 -2.74
CA SER A 73 1.13 7.11 -3.04
C SER A 73 2.13 8.23 -2.68
N LEU A 74 3.22 7.86 -2.00
CA LEU A 74 4.28 8.80 -1.61
C LEU A 74 5.63 8.35 -2.18
N ASP A 75 6.34 9.29 -2.80
CA ASP A 75 7.73 9.10 -3.22
C ASP A 75 8.67 9.36 -2.04
N LEU A 76 9.30 8.30 -1.53
CA LEU A 76 10.19 8.37 -0.37
C LEU A 76 11.59 7.86 -0.71
N VAL A 77 12.58 8.41 0.00
CA VAL A 77 13.98 8.03 -0.15
C VAL A 77 14.37 7.03 0.95
N PRO A 78 14.96 5.88 0.63
CA PRO A 78 15.50 4.99 1.65
C PRO A 78 16.71 5.65 2.32
N ILE A 79 16.67 5.80 3.66
CA ILE A 79 17.74 6.39 4.49
C ILE A 79 18.40 5.39 5.45
N GLY A 80 17.89 4.16 5.54
CA GLY A 80 18.51 3.07 6.29
C GLY A 80 17.80 1.73 6.11
N ALA A 81 18.36 0.66 6.68
CA ALA A 81 17.74 -0.66 6.69
C ALA A 81 18.21 -1.50 7.89
N TRP A 82 17.43 -2.52 8.27
CA TRP A 82 17.79 -3.51 9.29
C TRP A 82 18.05 -4.88 8.67
N TYR A 83 18.80 -5.73 9.37
CA TYR A 83 18.90 -7.14 9.01
C TYR A 83 17.57 -7.84 9.26
N GLY A 84 17.07 -8.52 8.23
CA GLY A 84 15.84 -9.29 8.28
C GLY A 84 15.99 -10.54 9.14
N ASN A 85 14.86 -10.99 9.68
CA ASN A 85 14.73 -12.20 10.49
C ASN A 85 13.82 -13.23 9.79
N GLY A 86 13.88 -14.50 10.22
CA GLY A 86 13.02 -15.58 9.74
C GLY A 86 13.19 -15.85 8.24
N ARG A 87 12.10 -15.76 7.44
CA ARG A 87 12.16 -15.94 5.98
C ARG A 87 13.13 -14.97 5.31
N LYS A 88 13.28 -13.76 5.86
CA LYS A 88 14.16 -12.71 5.33
C LYS A 88 15.52 -12.69 6.02
N ALA A 89 15.87 -13.76 6.74
CA ALA A 89 17.20 -13.90 7.33
C ALA A 89 18.26 -13.86 6.22
N GLY A 90 19.19 -12.93 6.34
CA GLY A 90 20.22 -12.69 5.33
C GLY A 90 19.86 -11.67 4.26
N TRP A 91 18.70 -10.99 4.33
CA TRP A 91 18.36 -9.83 3.49
C TRP A 91 18.19 -8.57 4.33
N TYR A 92 18.25 -7.39 3.71
CA TYR A 92 17.87 -6.14 4.39
C TYR A 92 16.35 -5.97 4.36
N SER A 93 15.73 -5.96 5.54
CA SER A 93 14.31 -5.69 5.75
C SER A 93 14.03 -5.50 7.24
N PRO A 94 13.29 -4.45 7.67
CA PRO A 94 12.66 -3.43 6.83
C PRO A 94 13.63 -2.32 6.38
N PHE A 95 13.20 -1.50 5.43
CA PHE A 95 13.87 -0.25 5.03
C PHE A 95 13.26 0.95 5.76
N LEU A 96 14.08 1.90 6.20
CA LEU A 96 13.65 3.19 6.72
C LEU A 96 13.52 4.17 5.55
N MET A 97 12.32 4.68 5.34
CA MET A 97 12.01 5.64 4.27
C MET A 97 11.86 7.04 4.85
N ALA A 98 12.29 8.06 4.11
CA ALA A 98 12.22 9.46 4.50
C ALA A 98 11.70 10.36 3.38
N CYS A 99 11.02 11.44 3.76
CA CYS A 99 10.70 12.54 2.87
C CYS A 99 11.74 13.66 2.99
N TYR A 100 11.89 14.46 1.93
CA TYR A 100 12.77 15.61 1.94
C TYR A 100 12.00 16.85 2.40
N ASN A 101 12.50 17.53 3.45
CA ASN A 101 11.97 18.82 3.88
C ASN A 101 12.83 19.96 3.30
N PRO A 102 12.29 20.78 2.37
CA PRO A 102 13.05 21.85 1.73
C PRO A 102 13.39 23.00 2.67
N ASP A 103 12.58 23.26 3.71
CA ASP A 103 12.79 24.39 4.62
C ASP A 103 13.96 24.14 5.59
N ALA A 104 14.10 22.89 6.03
CA ALA A 104 15.17 22.46 6.92
C ALA A 104 16.39 21.88 6.17
N GLU A 105 16.28 21.67 4.85
CA GLU A 105 17.26 20.96 4.01
C GLU A 105 17.65 19.57 4.55
N GLU A 106 16.70 18.86 5.17
CA GLU A 106 16.93 17.59 5.86
C GLU A 106 15.95 16.48 5.43
N PHE A 107 16.39 15.24 5.56
CA PHE A 107 15.55 14.05 5.36
C PHE A 107 14.88 13.66 6.68
N GLN A 108 13.55 13.59 6.68
CA GLN A 108 12.76 13.22 7.85
C GLN A 108 12.22 11.80 7.69
N GLY A 109 12.55 10.92 8.63
CA GLY A 109 12.09 9.53 8.62
C GLY A 109 10.57 9.46 8.79
N VAL A 110 9.89 8.73 7.89
CA VAL A 110 8.43 8.62 7.83
C VAL A 110 7.99 7.25 8.31
N CYS A 111 8.40 6.19 7.62
CA CYS A 111 7.90 4.84 7.85
C CYS A 111 8.96 3.77 7.60
N ARG A 112 8.67 2.56 8.08
CA ARG A 112 9.44 1.36 7.78
C ARG A 112 8.70 0.51 6.77
N VAL A 113 9.34 0.19 5.65
CA VAL A 113 8.75 -0.64 4.60
C VAL A 113 9.30 -2.06 4.70
N MET A 114 8.41 -3.01 4.99
CA MET A 114 8.77 -4.42 5.19
C MET A 114 8.30 -5.35 4.06
N SER A 115 7.33 -4.95 3.25
CA SER A 115 6.72 -5.77 2.20
C SER A 115 6.40 -4.92 0.96
N GLY A 116 6.06 -5.56 -0.15
CA GLY A 116 5.74 -4.89 -1.42
C GLY A 116 6.83 -5.01 -2.49
N PHE A 117 8.01 -5.54 -2.12
CA PHE A 117 9.08 -5.83 -3.08
C PHE A 117 9.13 -7.31 -3.46
N SER A 118 9.62 -7.60 -4.67
CA SER A 118 9.86 -8.96 -5.12
C SER A 118 11.04 -9.61 -4.37
N ASP A 119 11.08 -10.94 -4.37
CA ASP A 119 12.19 -11.67 -3.74
C ASP A 119 13.52 -11.40 -4.47
N GLU A 120 13.49 -11.15 -5.79
CA GLU A 120 14.66 -10.72 -6.56
C GLU A 120 15.20 -9.38 -6.04
N PHE A 121 14.32 -8.42 -5.75
CA PHE A 121 14.72 -7.11 -5.21
C PHE A 121 15.44 -7.25 -3.87
N TYR A 122 14.91 -8.04 -2.92
CA TYR A 122 15.58 -8.26 -1.63
C TYR A 122 16.95 -8.93 -1.78
N LYS A 123 17.10 -9.83 -2.74
CA LYS A 123 18.35 -10.53 -3.02
C LYS A 123 19.38 -9.64 -3.72
N SER A 124 18.96 -8.76 -4.63
CA SER A 124 19.88 -7.82 -5.30
C SER A 124 20.37 -6.73 -4.34
N GLU A 125 19.49 -6.26 -3.45
CA GLU A 125 19.76 -5.15 -2.54
C GLU A 125 20.73 -5.50 -1.40
N LEU A 126 21.02 -6.80 -1.21
CA LEU A 126 22.13 -7.26 -0.36
C LEU A 126 23.48 -6.59 -0.70
N LYS A 127 23.64 -6.12 -1.94
CA LYS A 127 24.85 -5.46 -2.43
C LYS A 127 24.75 -3.93 -2.48
N PHE A 128 23.59 -3.34 -2.20
CA PHE A 128 23.34 -1.94 -2.49
C PHE A 128 24.07 -1.02 -1.49
N GLN A 129 25.28 -0.63 -1.89
CA GLN A 129 25.73 0.74 -2.15
C GLN A 129 25.13 1.93 -1.36
N PHE A 130 24.58 1.74 -0.17
CA PHE A 130 24.14 2.81 0.73
C PHE A 130 25.27 3.82 1.05
N LEU A 131 26.50 3.32 0.97
CA LEU A 131 27.73 4.10 1.15
C LEU A 131 28.04 5.10 0.03
N LEU A 132 27.50 4.97 -1.20
CA LEU A 132 27.85 5.91 -2.27
C LEU A 132 27.01 7.19 -2.23
N THR A 133 25.69 7.10 -1.96
CA THR A 133 24.81 8.27 -1.93
C THR A 133 25.15 9.17 -0.74
N LEU A 134 25.38 8.60 0.45
CA LEU A 134 25.91 9.34 1.60
C LEU A 134 27.30 9.95 1.32
N ARG A 135 28.18 9.27 0.57
CA ARG A 135 29.48 9.85 0.15
C ARG A 135 29.31 11.01 -0.83
N MET A 136 28.35 10.93 -1.75
CA MET A 136 28.08 11.99 -2.72
C MET A 136 27.49 13.22 -2.05
N MET A 137 26.54 13.06 -1.13
CA MET A 137 25.96 14.19 -0.38
C MET A 137 26.99 14.83 0.57
N ARG A 138 27.80 14.05 1.30
CA ARG A 138 28.92 14.59 2.10
C ARG A 138 29.93 15.38 1.27
N LYS A 139 30.14 15.00 0.00
CA LYS A 139 31.05 15.72 -0.91
C LYS A 139 30.45 17.02 -1.42
N LYS A 140 29.14 17.11 -1.69
CA LYS A 140 28.48 18.37 -2.10
C LYS A 140 28.53 19.42 -0.99
N VAL A 141 28.11 19.07 0.23
CA VAL A 141 28.10 19.99 1.39
C VAL A 141 29.51 20.51 1.73
N LYS A 142 30.55 19.67 1.63
CA LYS A 142 31.94 20.12 1.84
C LYS A 142 32.48 21.00 0.71
N LYS A 143 31.95 20.90 -0.51
CA LYS A 143 32.41 21.70 -1.66
C LYS A 143 31.82 23.11 -1.64
N GLU A 144 30.58 23.27 -1.19
CA GLU A 144 29.95 24.58 -1.00
C GLU A 144 30.57 25.36 0.16
N LYS A 145 30.83 24.72 1.31
CA LYS A 145 31.53 25.37 2.43
C LYS A 145 33.00 25.74 2.17
N LYS A 146 33.60 25.30 1.06
CA LYS A 146 34.98 25.66 0.66
C LYS A 146 35.03 26.74 -0.42
N ARG A 147 33.89 27.19 -0.92
CA ARG A 147 33.78 28.21 -1.99
C ARG A 147 33.12 29.52 -1.52
N ALA A 148 32.71 29.60 -0.25
CA ALA A 148 32.31 30.82 0.43
C ALA A 148 33.50 31.40 1.21
#